data_AF-A0A832IHR9-F1
#
_entry.id   AF-A0A832IHR9-F1
#
_cell.length_a   1.000
_cell.length_b   1.000
_cell.length_c   1.000
_cell.angle_alpha   90.00
_cell.angle_beta   90.00
_cell.angle_gamma   90.00
#
_symmetry.space_group_name_H-M   'P 1'
#
loop_
_entity.id
_entity.type
_entity.pdbx_description
1 polymer ?
#
loop_
_entity_poly.entity_id
_entity_poly.type
_entity_poly.pdbx_seq_one_letter_code
_entity_poly.pdbx_strand_id
1 'polypeptide(L)'
;KIIVDTHHFKGNYPDSCAIDACNCNDDEKVMNGEVQWKPLLQRHQLGAHQEHIFEIDTIEKHEPVTHIKLKIYPDGGISRLRVFGSIK
;
A
#
# COMPACT_ATOMS: atom_id res chain seq x y z
N LYS A 1 4.70 -10.06 -1.16
CA LYS A 1 4.14 -9.92 0.21
C LYS A 1 4.15 -8.44 0.59
N ILE A 2 3.12 -7.97 1.27
CA ILE A 2 3.00 -6.60 1.78
C ILE A 2 2.76 -6.65 3.29
N ILE A 3 3.37 -5.74 4.05
CA ILE A 3 3.12 -5.58 5.48
C ILE A 3 2.72 -4.13 5.76
N VAL A 4 1.56 -3.94 6.38
CA VAL A 4 1.09 -2.66 6.91
C VAL A 4 1.08 -2.74 8.43
N ASP A 5 1.94 -1.96 9.07
CA ASP A 5 2.15 -2.01 10.51
C ASP A 5 1.60 -0.75 11.19
N THR A 6 0.65 -0.94 12.11
CA THR A 6 0.07 0.13 12.93
C THR A 6 0.70 0.19 14.33
N HIS A 7 1.93 -0.31 14.50
CA HIS A 7 2.64 -0.29 15.78
C HIS A 7 2.62 1.11 16.43
N HIS A 8 2.47 1.15 17.76
CA HIS A 8 2.17 2.32 18.59
C HIS A 8 0.85 3.08 18.35
N PHE A 9 0.16 2.90 17.22
CA PHE A 9 -1.15 3.52 16.97
C PHE A 9 -2.28 2.68 17.58
N LYS A 10 -2.64 3.00 18.84
CA LYS A 10 -3.65 2.27 19.63
C LYS A 10 -5.08 2.81 19.48
N GLY A 11 -5.22 4.07 19.11
CA GLY A 11 -6.53 4.74 18.96
C GLY A 11 -6.64 5.67 17.75
N ASN A 12 -5.53 5.99 17.10
CA ASN A 12 -5.45 6.85 15.91
C ASN A 12 -4.77 6.11 14.73
N TYR A 13 -4.98 4.79 14.64
CA TYR A 13 -4.67 4.03 13.42
C TYR A 13 -5.83 4.25 12.42
N PRO A 14 -5.56 4.19 11.11
CA PRO A 14 -6.62 4.28 10.13
C PRO A 14 -7.52 3.05 10.19
N ASP A 15 -8.81 3.25 9.95
CA ASP A 15 -9.81 2.16 9.89
C ASP A 15 -9.44 1.14 8.82
N SER A 16 -9.01 1.63 7.65
CA SER A 16 -8.66 0.77 6.53
C SER A 16 -7.57 1.36 5.66
N CYS A 17 -6.90 0.49 4.90
CA CYS A 17 -5.95 0.88 3.86
C CYS A 17 -6.19 0.15 2.54
N ALA A 18 -5.70 0.73 1.46
CA ALA A 18 -5.57 0.08 0.16
C ALA A 18 -4.24 0.51 -0.46
N ILE A 19 -3.72 -0.27 -1.42
CA ILE A 19 -2.49 0.07 -2.13
C ILE A 19 -2.75 0.01 -3.62
N ASP A 20 -2.40 1.08 -4.31
CA ASP A 20 -2.34 1.08 -5.77
C ASP A 20 -0.88 1.03 -6.23
N ALA A 21 -0.68 0.60 -7.45
CA ALA A 21 0.61 0.55 -8.12
C ALA A 21 0.52 1.11 -9.53
N CYS A 22 1.65 1.60 -10.03
CA CYS A 22 1.84 1.89 -11.44
C CYS A 22 3.25 1.51 -11.91
N ASN A 23 3.38 1.38 -13.22
CA ASN A 23 4.65 1.29 -13.90
C ASN A 23 4.83 2.54 -14.76
N CYS A 24 5.80 3.35 -14.39
CA CYS A 24 6.21 4.55 -15.12
C CYS A 24 7.71 4.75 -14.95
N ASN A 25 8.37 5.16 -16.03
CA ASN A 25 9.80 5.48 -16.07
C ASN A 25 10.07 6.99 -15.91
N ASP A 26 9.03 7.77 -15.63
CA ASP A 26 9.07 9.24 -15.55
C ASP A 26 8.39 9.68 -14.25
N ASP A 27 9.22 10.08 -13.29
CA ASP A 27 8.77 10.42 -11.93
C ASP A 27 7.92 11.69 -11.92
N GLU A 28 8.14 12.63 -12.85
CA GLU A 28 7.34 13.87 -12.93
C GLU A 28 5.88 13.56 -13.27
N LYS A 29 5.66 12.62 -14.20
CA LYS A 29 4.29 12.16 -14.53
C LYS A 29 3.58 11.52 -13.35
N VAL A 30 4.31 10.76 -12.52
CA VAL A 30 3.74 10.14 -11.32
C VAL A 30 3.31 11.22 -10.33
N MET A 31 4.16 12.21 -10.09
CA MET A 31 3.91 13.32 -9.17
C MET A 31 2.79 14.26 -9.64
N ASN A 32 2.68 14.49 -10.95
CA ASN A 32 1.63 15.30 -11.56
C ASN A 32 0.28 14.56 -11.69
N GLY A 33 0.23 13.27 -11.35
CA GLY A 33 -0.99 12.47 -11.42
C GLY A 33 -1.37 12.05 -12.85
N GLU A 34 -0.42 12.04 -13.79
CA GLU A 34 -0.61 11.69 -15.19
C GLU A 34 -0.51 10.17 -15.45
N VAL A 35 -0.41 9.37 -14.38
CA VAL A 35 -0.30 7.91 -14.45
C VAL A 35 -1.60 7.24 -14.03
N GLN A 36 -1.91 6.12 -14.70
CA GLN A 36 -3.03 5.28 -14.32
C GLN A 36 -2.64 4.35 -13.15
N TRP A 37 -3.17 4.64 -11.97
CA TRP A 37 -3.04 3.79 -10.80
C TRP A 37 -3.96 2.57 -10.91
N LYS A 38 -3.41 1.37 -10.68
CA LYS A 38 -4.16 0.12 -10.63
C LYS A 38 -4.13 -0.45 -9.20
N PRO A 39 -5.21 -1.06 -8.70
CA PRO A 39 -5.21 -1.71 -7.39
C PRO A 39 -4.15 -2.81 -7.33
N LEU A 40 -3.31 -2.77 -6.29
CA LEU A 40 -2.36 -3.83 -5.92
C LEU A 40 -2.84 -4.59 -4.68
N LEU A 41 -3.48 -3.87 -3.75
CA LEU A 41 -4.18 -4.41 -2.59
C LEU A 41 -5.52 -3.68 -2.48
N GLN A 42 -6.61 -4.44 -2.49
CA GLN A 42 -7.96 -3.90 -2.27
C GLN A 42 -8.09 -3.29 -0.87
N ARG A 43 -9.23 -2.64 -0.59
CA ARG A 43 -9.44 -2.03 0.73
C ARG A 43 -9.57 -3.10 1.80
N HIS A 44 -8.65 -3.08 2.78
CA HIS A 44 -8.65 -3.97 3.94
C HIS A 44 -8.75 -3.19 5.24
N GLN A 45 -9.49 -3.75 6.19
CA GLN A 45 -9.59 -3.25 7.56
C GLN A 45 -8.27 -3.45 8.30
N LEU A 46 -7.94 -2.49 9.15
CA LEU A 46 -6.76 -2.51 10.00
C LEU A 46 -7.18 -2.57 11.48
N GLY A 47 -6.27 -3.08 12.30
CA GLY A 47 -6.37 -3.14 13.75
C GLY A 47 -5.37 -2.22 14.43
N ALA A 48 -5.65 -1.93 15.70
CA ALA A 48 -4.78 -1.15 16.56
C ALA A 48 -3.48 -1.90 16.90
N HIS A 49 -2.33 -1.23 16.83
CA HIS A 49 -1.06 -1.76 17.32
C HIS A 49 -0.72 -3.17 16.78
N GLN A 50 -0.90 -3.37 15.48
CA GLN A 50 -0.83 -4.69 14.85
C GLN A 50 -0.07 -4.65 13.52
N GLU A 51 0.69 -5.71 13.25
CA GLU A 51 1.22 -5.99 11.91
C GLU A 51 0.16 -6.72 11.06
N HIS A 52 -0.15 -6.16 9.89
CA HIS A 52 -1.07 -6.73 8.91
C HIS A 52 -0.25 -7.29 7.76
N ILE A 53 -0.27 -8.61 7.61
CA ILE A 53 0.51 -9.32 6.62
C ILE A 53 -0.41 -9.76 5.49
N PHE A 54 -0.14 -9.25 4.30
CA PHE A 54 -0.83 -9.62 3.07
C PHE A 54 0.11 -10.49 2.21
N GLU A 55 -0.20 -11.77 2.15
CA GLU A 55 0.53 -12.74 1.34
C GLU A 55 0.08 -12.68 -0.13
N ILE A 56 0.76 -13.43 -1.00
CA ILE A 56 0.60 -13.32 -2.46
C ILE A 56 -0.84 -13.53 -2.94
N ASP A 57 -1.62 -14.38 -2.25
CA ASP A 57 -3.00 -14.69 -2.61
C ASP A 57 -3.98 -13.52 -2.37
N THR A 58 -3.59 -12.54 -1.54
CA THR A 58 -4.37 -11.32 -1.30
C THR A 58 -3.93 -10.16 -2.19
N ILE A 59 -2.82 -10.31 -2.91
CA ILE A 59 -2.25 -9.27 -3.77
C ILE A 59 -2.77 -9.48 -5.19
N GLU A 60 -3.27 -8.41 -5.80
CA GLU A 60 -3.78 -8.44 -7.16
C GLU A 60 -2.67 -8.76 -8.16
N LYS A 61 -3.00 -9.47 -9.24
CA LYS A 61 -2.04 -9.70 -10.33
C LYS A 61 -1.61 -8.36 -10.93
N HIS A 62 -0.32 -8.20 -11.14
CA HIS A 62 0.26 -6.94 -11.59
C HIS A 62 1.42 -7.16 -12.56
N GLU A 63 1.64 -6.17 -13.41
CA GLU A 63 2.88 -6.02 -14.20
C GLU A 63 4.04 -5.60 -13.27
N PRO A 64 5.31 -5.55 -13.74
CA PRO A 64 6.38 -4.93 -12.96
C PRO A 64 5.96 -3.54 -12.45
N VAL A 65 6.25 -3.25 -11.18
CA VAL A 65 5.82 -2.02 -10.50
C VAL A 65 7.04 -1.15 -10.22
N THR A 66 6.96 0.14 -10.55
CA THR A 66 8.00 1.12 -10.20
C THR A 66 7.59 2.00 -9.02
N HIS A 67 6.29 2.26 -8.88
CA HIS A 67 5.75 3.13 -7.84
C HIS A 67 4.53 2.51 -7.15
N ILE A 68 4.40 2.78 -5.86
CA ILE A 68 3.25 2.38 -5.04
C ILE A 68 2.61 3.60 -4.39
N LYS A 69 1.31 3.52 -4.16
CA LYS A 69 0.54 4.54 -3.44
C LYS A 69 -0.24 3.87 -2.32
N LEU A 70 0.18 4.13 -1.08
CA LEU A 70 -0.59 3.76 0.10
C LEU A 70 -1.73 4.75 0.29
N LYS A 71 -2.96 4.25 0.35
CA LYS A 71 -4.16 5.02 0.68
C LYS A 71 -4.64 4.56 2.05
N ILE A 72 -4.83 5.50 2.97
CA ILE A 72 -5.43 5.26 4.29
C ILE A 72 -6.78 5.96 4.36
N TYR A 73 -7.71 5.40 5.11
CA TYR A 73 -9.09 5.90 5.18
C TYR A 73 -9.61 5.92 6.62
N PRO A 74 -10.33 6.98 7.03
CA PRO A 74 -10.32 8.31 6.41
C PRO A 74 -8.96 9.04 6.62
N ASP A 75 -8.33 8.80 7.76
CA ASP A 75 -7.06 9.36 8.23
C ASP A 75 -6.49 8.47 9.34
N GLY A 76 -5.34 8.82 9.90
CA GLY A 76 -4.69 8.10 10.99
C GLY A 76 -3.19 7.90 10.76
N GLY A 77 -2.57 7.06 11.57
CA GLY A 77 -1.14 6.76 11.49
C GLY A 77 -0.82 5.32 11.14
N ILE A 78 0.15 5.16 10.24
CA ILE A 78 0.83 3.90 9.93
C ILE A 78 2.27 4.03 10.43
N SER A 79 2.77 3.04 11.16
CA SER A 79 4.16 3.02 11.62
C SER A 79 5.09 2.66 10.48
N ARG A 80 4.79 1.57 9.76
CA ARG A 80 5.62 1.08 8.66
C ARG A 80 4.78 0.51 7.54
N LEU A 81 5.26 0.72 6.32
CA LEU A 81 4.86 -0.03 5.14
C LEU A 81 6.08 -0.81 4.65
N ARG A 82 5.94 -2.10 4.41
CA ARG A 82 6.98 -2.93 3.79
C ARG A 82 6.39 -3.64 2.57
N VAL A 83 7.02 -3.49 1.41
CA VAL A 83 6.59 -4.14 0.18
C VAL A 83 7.74 -5.01 -0.33
N PHE A 84 7.49 -6.31 -0.37
CA PHE A 84 8.47 -7.31 -0.80
C PHE A 84 8.06 -7.88 -2.15
N GLY A 85 9.00 -7.80 -3.09
CA GLY A 85 8.91 -8.41 -4.41
C GLY A 85 10.28 -8.88 -4.88
N SER A 86 10.31 -9.65 -5.96
CA SER A 86 11.54 -10.04 -6.64
C SER A 86 11.92 -8.99 -7.68
N ILE A 87 13.19 -8.60 -7.71
CA ILE A 87 13.77 -7.80 -8.79
C ILE A 87 14.17 -8.77 -9.91
N LYS A 88 13.85 -8.44 -11.15
CA LYS A 88 14.29 -9.17 -12.34
C LYS A 88 15.25 -8.30 -13.14
#